data_AF-A0A8T6FBH2-F1
#
_entry.id   AF-A0A8T6FBH2-F1
#
_cell.length_a   1.000
_cell.length_b   1.000
_cell.length_c   1.000
_cell.angle_alpha   90.00
_cell.angle_beta   90.00
_cell.angle_gamma   90.00
#
_symmetry.space_group_name_H-M   'P 1'
#
loop_
_entity.id
_entity.type
_entity.pdbx_description
1 polymer ?
#
loop_
_entity_poly.entity_id
_entity_poly.type
_entity_poly.pdbx_seq_one_letter_code
_entity_poly.pdbx_strand_id
1 'polypeptide(L)'
;MAAQPTFTETARSDLKRYLRRVRHALRPHPSVDADEVELEIKGHIEAELAGEPEPVTAERLHGVLDRLGSPNDWVPEDDLPAWRKLLLRVSTGPEDWRLAYLSLGLFVASWILAPVAPLLIFASFLVARAGLRLLEERGEPAGARKWFFYPPLVFIYLVIAIIAVIFPLAVTVGMAADPSLPPDLYGIRGVVSEWIDLPGWLAAALLAVLFNGIWWLGIGLALARLTRAFRAVFWPFAERTQKRHGLRIALVGAAIAALSGSALALMA
;
A
#
# COMPACT_ATOMS: atom_id res chain seq x y z
N MET A 1 -31.53 -35.76 -14.49
CA MET A 1 -30.74 -34.53 -14.70
C MET A 1 -31.66 -33.37 -14.35
N ALA A 2 -31.39 -32.66 -13.25
CA ALA A 2 -32.11 -31.42 -12.97
C ALA A 2 -31.78 -30.39 -14.07
N ALA A 3 -32.75 -29.57 -14.46
CA ALA A 3 -32.49 -28.47 -15.38
C ALA A 3 -31.53 -27.47 -14.70
N GLN A 4 -30.53 -26.97 -15.43
CA GLN A 4 -29.63 -25.95 -14.89
C GLN A 4 -30.43 -24.66 -14.64
N PRO A 5 -30.30 -24.04 -13.45
CA PRO A 5 -31.04 -22.84 -13.11
C PRO A 5 -30.69 -21.71 -14.08
N THR A 6 -31.70 -21.03 -14.62
CA THR A 6 -31.46 -19.88 -15.48
C THR A 6 -31.14 -18.64 -14.63
N PHE A 7 -29.97 -18.04 -14.86
CA PHE A 7 -29.51 -16.84 -14.14
C PHE A 7 -29.83 -15.56 -14.92
N THR A 8 -30.16 -14.49 -14.20
CA THR A 8 -30.08 -13.12 -14.75
C THR A 8 -28.66 -12.79 -15.22
N GLU A 9 -28.49 -11.85 -16.16
CA GLU A 9 -27.16 -11.53 -16.71
C GLU A 9 -26.18 -11.01 -15.64
N THR A 10 -26.68 -10.23 -14.67
CA THR A 10 -25.90 -9.77 -13.52
C THR A 10 -25.43 -10.95 -12.66
N ALA A 11 -26.35 -11.85 -12.26
CA ALA A 11 -26.01 -13.03 -11.47
C ALA A 11 -25.00 -13.94 -12.20
N ARG A 12 -25.17 -14.13 -13.51
CA ARG A 12 -24.24 -14.90 -14.34
C ARG A 12 -22.84 -14.28 -14.36
N SER A 13 -22.74 -12.95 -14.48
CA SER A 13 -21.47 -12.23 -14.44
C SER A 13 -20.78 -12.36 -13.09
N ASP A 14 -21.55 -12.27 -11.99
CA ASP A 14 -21.03 -12.40 -10.63
C ASP A 14 -20.57 -13.83 -10.31
N LEU A 15 -21.33 -14.85 -10.73
CA LEU A 15 -20.92 -16.25 -10.64
C LEU A 15 -19.61 -16.50 -11.40
N LYS A 16 -19.52 -16.07 -12.66
CA LYS A 16 -18.28 -16.19 -13.47
C LYS A 16 -17.10 -15.49 -12.81
N ARG A 17 -17.34 -14.36 -12.14
CA ARG A 17 -16.32 -13.62 -11.41
C ARG A 17 -15.86 -14.40 -10.17
N TYR A 18 -16.79 -14.98 -9.42
CA TYR A 18 -16.50 -15.82 -8.25
C TYR A 18 -15.65 -17.03 -8.65
N LEU A 19 -16.10 -17.83 -9.63
CA LEU A 19 -15.37 -19.01 -10.11
C LEU A 19 -13.96 -18.67 -10.63
N ARG A 20 -13.80 -17.55 -11.33
CA ARG A 20 -12.48 -17.07 -11.77
C ARG A 20 -11.56 -16.76 -10.59
N ARG A 21 -12.10 -16.19 -9.49
CA ARG A 21 -11.32 -15.93 -8.27
C ARG A 21 -10.91 -17.23 -7.58
N VAL A 22 -11.82 -18.20 -7.48
CA VAL A 22 -11.52 -19.54 -6.94
C VAL A 22 -10.40 -20.19 -7.73
N ARG A 23 -10.52 -20.26 -9.06
CA ARG A 23 -9.48 -20.82 -9.94
C ARG A 23 -8.13 -20.10 -9.81
N HIS A 24 -8.16 -18.78 -9.66
CA HIS A 24 -6.94 -18.01 -9.41
C HIS A 24 -6.33 -18.30 -8.03
N ALA A 25 -7.16 -18.47 -6.99
CA ALA A 25 -6.72 -18.82 -5.64
C ALA A 25 -6.12 -20.24 -5.58
N LEU A 26 -6.65 -21.18 -6.36
CA LEU A 26 -6.16 -22.56 -6.45
C LEU A 26 -4.90 -22.72 -7.31
N ARG A 27 -4.62 -21.79 -8.24
CA ARG A 27 -3.47 -21.86 -9.16
C ARG A 27 -2.10 -22.16 -8.51
N PRO A 28 -1.77 -21.65 -7.31
CA PRO A 28 -0.51 -21.97 -6.62
C PRO A 28 -0.48 -23.36 -5.97
N HIS A 29 -1.60 -24.09 -5.94
CA HIS A 29 -1.81 -25.32 -5.18
C HIS A 29 -2.12 -26.50 -6.12
N PRO A 30 -1.10 -27.14 -6.72
CA PRO A 30 -1.28 -28.19 -7.72
C PRO A 30 -1.86 -29.50 -7.16
N SER A 31 -1.93 -29.62 -5.83
CA SER A 31 -2.58 -30.71 -5.09
C SER A 31 -4.10 -30.72 -5.24
N VAL A 32 -4.70 -29.60 -5.65
CA VAL A 32 -6.16 -29.45 -5.77
C VAL A 32 -6.53 -29.22 -7.23
N ASP A 33 -7.36 -30.09 -7.78
CA ASP A 33 -7.89 -29.90 -9.14
C ASP A 33 -8.92 -28.77 -9.13
N ALA A 34 -8.56 -27.64 -9.76
CA ALA A 34 -9.43 -26.48 -9.83
C ALA A 34 -10.72 -26.73 -10.63
N ASP A 35 -10.72 -27.67 -11.58
CA ASP A 35 -11.90 -28.02 -12.36
C ASP A 35 -12.87 -28.88 -11.52
N GLU A 36 -12.35 -29.72 -10.61
CA GLU A 36 -13.14 -30.49 -9.64
C GLU A 36 -13.82 -29.56 -8.62
N VAL A 37 -13.07 -28.63 -8.02
CA VAL A 37 -13.64 -27.65 -7.08
C VAL A 37 -14.68 -26.75 -7.77
N GLU A 38 -14.42 -26.34 -9.02
CA GLU A 38 -15.41 -25.58 -9.81
C GLU A 38 -16.70 -26.39 -10.04
N LEU A 39 -16.59 -27.68 -10.31
CA LEU A 39 -17.74 -28.58 -10.49
C LEU A 39 -18.51 -28.76 -9.18
N GLU A 40 -17.82 -28.94 -8.06
CA GLU A 40 -18.42 -29.05 -6.73
C GLU A 40 -19.19 -27.78 -6.34
N ILE A 41 -18.57 -26.61 -6.53
CA ILE A 41 -19.21 -25.30 -6.27
C ILE A 41 -20.49 -25.16 -7.11
N LYS A 42 -20.43 -25.49 -8.40
CA LYS A 42 -21.61 -25.44 -9.27
C LYS A 42 -22.69 -26.41 -8.78
N GLY A 43 -22.33 -27.63 -8.41
CA GLY A 43 -23.26 -28.61 -7.86
C GLY A 43 -23.96 -28.12 -6.59
N HIS A 44 -23.21 -27.49 -5.68
CA HIS A 44 -23.79 -26.90 -4.46
C HIS A 44 -24.74 -25.73 -4.78
N ILE A 45 -24.36 -24.84 -5.69
CA ILE A 45 -25.22 -23.73 -6.13
C ILE A 45 -26.49 -24.24 -6.79
N GLU A 46 -26.39 -25.25 -7.66
CA GLU A 46 -27.55 -25.88 -8.30
C GLU A 46 -28.48 -26.53 -7.28
N ALA A 47 -27.94 -27.22 -6.28
CA ALA A 47 -28.72 -27.84 -5.21
C ALA A 47 -29.42 -26.80 -4.31
N GLU A 48 -28.71 -25.74 -3.91
CA GLU A 48 -29.26 -24.66 -3.06
C GLU A 48 -30.30 -23.78 -3.75
N LEU A 49 -30.22 -23.67 -5.08
CA LEU A 49 -31.16 -22.89 -5.88
C LEU A 49 -32.27 -23.75 -6.50
N ALA A 50 -32.31 -25.05 -6.21
CA ALA A 50 -33.33 -25.94 -6.73
C ALA A 50 -34.72 -25.53 -6.23
N GLY A 51 -35.61 -25.16 -7.16
CA GLY A 51 -36.99 -24.74 -6.86
C GLY A 51 -37.17 -23.24 -6.62
N GLU A 52 -36.11 -22.43 -6.74
CA GLU A 52 -36.22 -20.98 -6.76
C GLU A 52 -36.87 -20.49 -8.06
N PRO A 53 -37.61 -19.37 -8.05
CA PRO A 53 -38.22 -18.81 -9.25
C PRO A 53 -37.15 -18.39 -10.26
N GLU A 54 -37.34 -18.84 -11.50
CA GLU A 54 -36.47 -18.50 -12.61
C GLU A 54 -36.93 -17.20 -13.31
N PRO A 55 -35.99 -16.30 -13.70
CA PRO A 55 -34.54 -16.41 -13.55
C PRO A 55 -34.02 -16.00 -12.15
N VAL A 56 -32.98 -16.68 -11.67
CA VAL A 56 -32.34 -16.40 -10.37
C VAL A 56 -31.70 -15.01 -10.37
N THR A 57 -32.05 -14.21 -9.37
CA THR A 57 -31.58 -12.83 -9.18
C THR A 57 -30.18 -12.79 -8.56
N ALA A 58 -29.46 -11.68 -8.76
CA ALA A 58 -28.12 -11.50 -8.20
C ALA A 58 -28.11 -11.50 -6.67
N GLU A 59 -29.15 -10.96 -6.03
CA GLU A 59 -29.29 -10.95 -4.57
C GLU A 59 -29.40 -12.38 -4.01
N ARG A 60 -30.22 -13.24 -4.63
CA ARG A 60 -30.35 -14.62 -4.18
C ARG A 60 -29.06 -15.41 -4.37
N LEU A 61 -28.38 -15.22 -5.51
CA LEU A 61 -27.07 -15.82 -5.76
C LEU A 61 -26.04 -15.36 -4.72
N HIS A 62 -25.96 -14.07 -4.40
CA HIS A 62 -25.04 -13.58 -3.36
C HIS A 62 -25.31 -14.24 -2.01
N GLY A 63 -26.57 -14.44 -1.61
CA GLY A 63 -26.88 -15.18 -0.39
C GLY A 63 -26.46 -16.65 -0.39
N VAL A 64 -26.29 -17.29 -1.56
CA VAL A 64 -25.67 -18.62 -1.68
C VAL A 64 -24.15 -18.52 -1.65
N LEU A 65 -23.56 -17.57 -2.38
CA LEU A 65 -22.11 -17.35 -2.40
C LEU A 65 -21.55 -16.96 -1.03
N ASP A 66 -22.29 -16.18 -0.23
CA ASP A 66 -21.90 -15.80 1.14
C ASP A 66 -21.88 -17.04 2.06
N ARG A 67 -22.76 -18.01 1.82
CA ARG A 67 -22.78 -19.29 2.57
C ARG A 67 -21.66 -20.24 2.13
N LEU A 68 -21.28 -20.20 0.86
CA LEU A 68 -20.11 -20.93 0.34
C LEU A 68 -18.78 -20.37 0.84
N GLY A 69 -18.75 -19.14 1.35
CA GLY A 69 -17.55 -18.51 1.87
C GLY A 69 -16.66 -17.87 0.81
N SER A 70 -15.50 -17.41 1.25
CA SER A 70 -14.52 -16.71 0.41
C SER A 70 -13.88 -17.68 -0.57
N PRO A 71 -13.53 -17.26 -1.80
CA PRO A 71 -12.77 -18.09 -2.74
C PRO A 71 -11.48 -18.70 -2.18
N ASN A 72 -10.91 -18.12 -1.12
CA ASN A 72 -9.71 -18.61 -0.46
C ASN A 72 -9.97 -19.75 0.54
N ASP A 73 -11.23 -19.96 0.96
CA ASP A 73 -11.60 -21.00 1.94
C ASP A 73 -11.59 -22.40 1.31
N TRP A 74 -11.58 -22.47 -0.02
CA TRP A 74 -11.45 -23.69 -0.81
C TRP A 74 -10.02 -24.22 -0.94
N VAL A 75 -9.02 -23.49 -0.42
CA VAL A 75 -7.63 -23.96 -0.40
C VAL A 75 -7.44 -24.82 0.85
N PRO A 76 -7.04 -26.10 0.74
CA PRO A 76 -6.76 -26.94 1.89
C PRO A 76 -5.76 -26.25 2.83
N GLU A 77 -6.02 -26.31 4.12
CA GLU A 77 -5.15 -25.66 5.11
C GLU A 77 -3.71 -26.16 4.97
N ASP A 78 -3.51 -27.42 4.62
CA ASP A 78 -2.20 -28.06 4.45
C ASP A 78 -1.35 -27.47 3.33
N ASP A 79 -1.98 -26.84 2.33
CA ASP A 79 -1.28 -26.24 1.19
C ASP A 79 -1.00 -24.75 1.39
N LEU A 80 -1.51 -24.15 2.48
CA LEU A 80 -1.24 -22.76 2.79
C LEU A 80 0.25 -22.56 3.17
N PRO A 81 0.88 -21.45 2.72
CA PRO A 81 2.23 -21.09 3.15
C PRO A 81 2.34 -21.07 4.68
N ALA A 82 3.49 -21.52 5.23
CA ALA A 82 3.70 -21.64 6.67
C ALA A 82 3.41 -20.34 7.44
N TRP A 83 3.74 -19.18 6.86
CA TRP A 83 3.44 -17.87 7.47
C TRP A 83 1.93 -17.60 7.58
N ARG A 84 1.14 -18.05 6.61
CA ARG A 84 -0.32 -17.90 6.60
C ARG A 84 -0.96 -18.86 7.59
N LYS A 85 -0.48 -20.11 7.67
CA LYS A 85 -0.85 -21.06 8.73
C LYS A 85 -0.61 -20.48 10.13
N LEU A 86 0.56 -19.87 10.34
CA LEU A 86 0.89 -19.20 11.61
C LEU A 86 -0.07 -18.05 11.91
N LEU A 87 -0.36 -17.19 10.93
CA LEU A 87 -1.32 -16.09 11.09
C LEU A 87 -2.73 -16.62 11.39
N LEU A 88 -3.19 -17.65 10.69
CA LEU A 88 -4.48 -18.28 10.94
C LEU A 88 -4.52 -18.85 12.35
N ARG A 89 -3.53 -19.65 12.76
CA ARG A 89 -3.44 -20.18 14.14
C ARG A 89 -3.41 -19.09 15.21
N VAL A 90 -2.76 -17.96 14.94
CA VAL A 90 -2.75 -16.82 15.87
C VAL A 90 -4.11 -16.11 15.90
N SER A 91 -4.85 -16.10 14.79
CA SER A 91 -6.13 -15.40 14.64
C SER A 91 -7.38 -16.24 14.95
N THR A 92 -7.33 -17.57 14.90
CA THR A 92 -8.47 -18.48 15.17
C THR A 92 -8.61 -18.85 16.66
N GLY A 93 -7.98 -18.08 17.55
CA GLY A 93 -8.18 -18.25 19.00
C GLY A 93 -9.50 -17.66 19.47
N PRO A 94 -9.95 -17.99 20.70
CA PRO A 94 -11.18 -17.44 21.30
C PRO A 94 -11.19 -15.90 21.47
N GLU A 95 -10.10 -15.23 21.11
CA GLU A 95 -9.95 -13.78 21.20
C GLU A 95 -9.52 -13.20 19.84
N ASP A 96 -10.45 -12.58 19.11
CA ASP A 96 -10.22 -11.93 17.80
C ASP A 96 -9.22 -10.75 17.83
N TRP A 97 -8.66 -10.43 18.99
CA TRP A 97 -7.80 -9.28 19.23
C TRP A 97 -6.30 -9.63 19.27
N ARG A 98 -5.93 -10.91 19.14
CA ARG A 98 -4.53 -11.36 19.24
C ARG A 98 -3.59 -10.66 18.27
N LEU A 99 -3.98 -10.46 17.01
CA LEU A 99 -3.15 -9.75 16.03
C LEU A 99 -2.98 -8.27 16.37
N ALA A 100 -4.03 -7.63 16.90
CA ALA A 100 -3.99 -6.26 17.38
C ALA A 100 -3.00 -6.13 18.57
N TYR A 101 -3.12 -7.01 19.56
CA TYR A 101 -2.20 -7.04 20.70
C TYR A 101 -0.77 -7.38 20.29
N LEU A 102 -0.57 -8.30 19.35
CA LEU A 102 0.75 -8.66 18.86
C LEU A 102 1.41 -7.48 18.12
N SER A 103 0.66 -6.79 17.26
CA SER A 103 1.15 -5.61 16.57
C SER A 103 1.58 -4.52 17.56
N LEU A 104 0.71 -4.16 18.50
CA LEU A 104 1.04 -3.16 19.52
C LEU A 104 2.18 -3.64 20.45
N GLY A 105 2.15 -4.91 20.85
CA GLY A 105 3.16 -5.51 21.72
C GLY A 105 4.55 -5.49 21.11
N LEU A 106 4.68 -5.84 19.82
CA LEU A 106 5.93 -5.72 19.07
C LEU A 106 6.40 -4.26 18.97
N PHE A 107 5.46 -3.32 18.77
CA PHE A 107 5.78 -1.90 18.74
C PHE A 107 6.31 -1.42 20.09
N VAL A 108 5.64 -1.73 21.20
CA VAL A 108 6.08 -1.35 22.55
C VAL A 108 7.41 -2.02 22.89
N ALA A 109 7.56 -3.31 22.60
CA ALA A 109 8.80 -4.06 22.84
C ALA A 109 10.00 -3.46 22.09
N SER A 110 9.78 -2.88 20.89
CA SER A 110 10.85 -2.22 20.14
C SER A 110 11.48 -1.05 20.88
N TRP A 111 10.72 -0.34 21.72
CA TRP A 111 11.24 0.77 22.53
C TRP A 111 12.08 0.29 23.71
N ILE A 112 11.88 -0.94 24.16
CA ILE A 112 12.62 -1.55 25.27
C ILE A 112 13.91 -2.23 24.75
N LEU A 113 13.83 -2.86 23.58
CA LEU A 113 14.89 -3.71 23.01
C LEU A 113 15.67 -2.96 21.91
N ALA A 114 16.38 -1.89 22.28
CA ALA A 114 16.99 -0.94 21.36
C ALA A 114 17.82 -1.56 20.20
N PRO A 115 18.70 -2.57 20.40
CA PRO A 115 19.52 -3.12 19.31
C PRO A 115 18.69 -3.79 18.21
N VAL A 116 17.52 -4.32 18.54
CA VAL A 116 16.61 -5.01 17.61
C VAL A 116 15.38 -4.16 17.27
N ALA A 117 15.32 -2.91 17.74
CA ALA A 117 14.18 -2.03 17.56
C ALA A 117 13.76 -1.87 16.09
N PRO A 118 14.67 -1.63 15.12
CA PRO A 118 14.26 -1.47 13.72
C PRO A 118 13.54 -2.70 13.16
N LEU A 119 14.02 -3.90 13.52
CA LEU A 119 13.41 -5.17 13.10
C LEU A 119 12.02 -5.34 13.73
N LEU A 120 11.88 -5.04 15.02
CA LEU A 120 10.61 -5.15 15.74
C LEU A 120 9.57 -4.12 15.28
N ILE A 121 9.98 -2.88 15.00
CA ILE A 121 9.11 -1.84 14.42
C ILE A 121 8.60 -2.31 13.06
N PHE A 122 9.50 -2.82 12.20
CA PHE A 122 9.11 -3.31 10.88
C PHE A 122 8.19 -4.53 10.96
N ALA A 123 8.48 -5.49 11.85
CA ALA A 123 7.61 -6.63 12.10
C ALA A 123 6.23 -6.18 12.61
N SER A 124 6.17 -5.24 13.54
CA SER A 124 4.93 -4.66 14.05
C SER A 124 4.10 -4.00 12.95
N PHE A 125 4.75 -3.25 12.05
CA PHE A 125 4.14 -2.66 10.86
C PHE A 125 3.53 -3.72 9.94
N LEU A 126 4.27 -4.80 9.66
CA LEU A 126 3.77 -5.90 8.81
C LEU A 126 2.58 -6.61 9.46
N VAL A 127 2.63 -6.89 10.77
CA VAL A 127 1.51 -7.50 11.51
C VAL A 127 0.29 -6.56 11.52
N ALA A 128 0.49 -5.25 11.69
CA ALA A 128 -0.60 -4.28 11.60
C ALA A 128 -1.30 -4.29 10.24
N ARG A 129 -0.49 -4.31 9.18
CA ARG A 129 -0.96 -4.39 7.80
C ARG A 129 -1.70 -5.68 7.51
N ALA A 130 -1.17 -6.82 7.95
CA ALA A 130 -1.81 -8.11 7.78
C ALA A 130 -3.14 -8.18 8.55
N GLY A 131 -3.16 -7.70 9.80
CA GLY A 131 -4.35 -7.69 10.65
C GLY A 131 -5.48 -6.85 10.07
N LEU A 132 -5.18 -5.64 9.59
CA LEU A 132 -6.19 -4.80 8.94
C LEU A 132 -6.69 -5.41 7.62
N ARG A 133 -5.82 -6.04 6.83
CA ARG A 133 -6.24 -6.70 5.58
C ARG A 133 -7.14 -7.91 5.83
N LEU A 134 -6.84 -8.68 6.88
CA LEU A 134 -7.67 -9.81 7.29
C LEU A 134 -9.08 -9.36 7.72
N LEU A 135 -9.17 -8.25 8.46
CA LEU A 135 -10.47 -7.66 8.84
C LEU A 135 -11.28 -7.21 7.63
N GLU A 136 -10.62 -6.57 6.65
CA GLU A 136 -11.25 -6.18 5.39
C GLU A 136 -11.76 -7.39 4.60
N GLU A 137 -10.96 -8.47 4.53
CA GLU A 137 -11.33 -9.71 3.84
C GLU A 137 -12.54 -10.41 4.51
N ARG A 138 -12.65 -10.32 5.84
CA ARG A 138 -13.81 -10.82 6.60
C ARG A 138 -15.04 -9.91 6.54
N GLY A 139 -14.92 -8.72 5.93
CA GLY A 139 -15.98 -7.71 5.97
C GLY A 139 -16.24 -7.14 7.37
N GLU A 140 -15.32 -7.33 8.30
CA GLU A 140 -15.45 -6.85 9.68
C GLU A 140 -14.96 -5.40 9.81
N PRO A 141 -15.72 -4.50 10.44
CA PRO A 141 -15.23 -3.17 10.75
C PRO A 141 -14.11 -3.27 11.79
N ALA A 142 -13.00 -2.55 11.58
CA ALA A 142 -11.89 -2.56 12.53
C ALA A 142 -12.24 -2.03 13.93
N GLY A 143 -13.32 -1.25 14.07
CA GLY A 143 -13.86 -0.80 15.36
C GLY A 143 -12.80 -0.15 16.27
N ALA A 144 -12.71 -0.61 17.52
CA ALA A 144 -11.69 -0.19 18.48
C ALA A 144 -10.30 -0.83 18.22
N ARG A 145 -10.24 -1.97 17.50
CA ARG A 145 -8.99 -2.69 17.18
C ARG A 145 -8.03 -1.81 16.36
N LYS A 146 -8.56 -0.84 15.60
CA LYS A 146 -7.75 0.12 14.82
C LYS A 146 -6.71 0.87 15.66
N TRP A 147 -7.00 1.14 16.94
CA TRP A 147 -6.09 1.87 17.83
C TRP A 147 -4.82 1.07 18.17
N PHE A 148 -4.85 -0.25 18.01
CA PHE A 148 -3.70 -1.13 18.20
C PHE A 148 -2.86 -1.27 16.94
N PHE A 149 -3.51 -1.21 15.76
CA PHE A 149 -2.83 -1.30 14.46
C PHE A 149 -2.22 0.02 13.99
N TYR A 150 -2.85 1.16 14.30
CA TYR A 150 -2.45 2.45 13.75
C TYR A 150 -1.09 2.97 14.24
N PRO A 151 -0.68 2.81 15.51
CA PRO A 151 0.60 3.34 15.97
C PRO A 151 1.82 2.93 15.13
N PRO A 152 2.08 1.62 14.85
CA PRO A 152 3.21 1.24 14.02
C PRO A 152 3.07 1.70 12.56
N LEU A 153 1.85 1.75 12.02
CA LEU A 153 1.59 2.24 10.66
C LEU A 153 1.92 3.73 10.55
N VAL A 154 1.35 4.54 11.45
CA VAL A 154 1.59 5.99 11.50
C VAL A 154 3.06 6.28 11.72
N PHE A 155 3.73 5.54 12.61
CA PHE A 155 5.15 5.74 12.87
C PHE A 155 6.01 5.53 11.61
N ILE A 156 5.88 4.39 10.93
CA ILE A 156 6.63 4.11 9.69
C ILE A 156 6.30 5.14 8.59
N TYR A 157 5.01 5.47 8.41
CA TYR A 157 4.62 6.45 7.41
C TYR A 157 5.13 7.86 7.73
N LEU A 158 5.16 8.23 9.01
CA LEU A 158 5.74 9.50 9.47
C LEU A 158 7.25 9.54 9.19
N VAL A 159 7.99 8.46 9.47
CA VAL A 159 9.42 8.36 9.15
C VAL A 159 9.65 8.52 7.64
N ILE A 160 8.86 7.84 6.80
CA ILE A 160 8.96 7.97 5.33
C ILE A 160 8.66 9.41 4.89
N ALA A 161 7.62 10.04 5.46
CA ALA A 161 7.26 11.42 5.15
C ALA A 161 8.35 12.41 5.57
N ILE A 162 8.91 12.23 6.78
CA ILE A 162 10.04 13.02 7.28
C ILE A 162 11.24 12.86 6.37
N ILE A 163 11.62 11.65 5.97
CA ILE A 163 12.73 11.42 5.04
C ILE A 163 12.44 12.12 3.71
N ALA A 164 11.23 11.99 3.15
CA ALA A 164 10.87 12.63 1.88
C ALA A 164 10.96 14.16 1.92
N VAL A 165 10.71 14.79 3.08
CA VAL A 165 10.77 16.25 3.28
C VAL A 165 12.19 16.72 3.64
N ILE A 166 12.84 16.04 4.58
CA ILE A 166 14.14 16.45 5.13
C ILE A 166 15.29 16.08 4.21
N PHE A 167 15.23 14.94 3.51
CA PHE A 167 16.32 14.48 2.64
C PHE A 167 16.81 15.56 1.64
N PRO A 168 15.95 16.22 0.83
CA PRO A 168 16.44 17.24 -0.10
C PRO A 168 17.04 18.46 0.61
N LEU A 169 16.54 18.82 1.79
CA LEU A 169 17.09 19.89 2.61
C LEU A 169 18.46 19.50 3.18
N ALA A 170 18.61 18.28 3.70
CA ALA A 170 19.87 17.78 4.24
C ALA A 170 20.96 17.70 3.16
N VAL A 171 20.61 17.24 1.96
CA VAL A 171 21.54 17.21 0.81
C VAL A 171 22.02 18.62 0.46
N THR A 172 21.10 19.59 0.38
CA THR A 172 21.43 20.97 0.02
C THR A 172 22.24 21.69 1.09
N VAL A 173 21.89 21.52 2.38
CA VAL A 173 22.66 22.06 3.51
C VAL A 173 24.04 21.41 3.61
N GLY A 174 24.13 20.09 3.46
CA GLY A 174 25.40 19.36 3.51
C GLY A 174 26.37 19.82 2.42
N MET A 175 25.87 20.02 1.20
CA MET A 175 26.67 20.56 0.10
C MET A 175 27.14 22.01 0.33
N ALA A 176 26.40 22.80 1.11
CA ALA A 176 26.72 24.20 1.38
C ALA A 176 27.61 24.41 2.61
N ALA A 177 27.54 23.50 3.59
CA ALA A 177 28.08 23.73 4.94
C ALA A 177 29.38 22.99 5.26
N ASP A 178 29.82 22.01 4.46
CA ASP A 178 30.99 21.20 4.77
C ASP A 178 32.31 21.91 4.38
N PRO A 179 33.12 22.38 5.35
CA PRO A 179 34.39 23.05 5.08
C PRO A 179 35.53 22.05 4.81
N SER A 180 35.31 20.75 5.05
CA SER A 180 36.30 19.68 4.86
C SER A 180 36.29 19.09 3.45
N LEU A 181 35.26 19.40 2.65
CA LEU A 181 35.26 19.05 1.23
C LEU A 181 36.38 19.82 0.51
N PRO A 182 37.20 19.12 -0.30
CA PRO A 182 38.27 19.74 -1.07
C PRO A 182 37.79 20.99 -1.83
N PRO A 183 38.61 22.06 -1.94
CA PRO A 183 38.31 23.27 -2.74
C PRO A 183 37.91 22.98 -4.20
N ASP A 184 38.22 21.79 -4.68
CA ASP A 184 37.96 21.26 -6.02
C ASP A 184 36.57 20.59 -6.14
N LEU A 185 35.97 20.13 -5.03
CA LEU A 185 34.55 19.77 -4.94
C LEU A 185 33.65 21.00 -4.76
N TYR A 186 34.23 22.15 -4.39
CA TYR A 186 33.64 23.46 -4.70
C TYR A 186 33.63 23.75 -6.22
N GLY A 187 34.00 22.81 -7.09
CA GLY A 187 33.86 22.95 -8.54
C GLY A 187 32.45 23.36 -8.98
N ILE A 188 31.38 23.00 -8.27
CA ILE A 188 30.05 23.56 -8.56
C ILE A 188 30.04 25.06 -8.25
N ARG A 189 30.65 25.50 -7.15
CA ARG A 189 30.77 26.91 -6.79
C ARG A 189 31.67 27.67 -7.76
N GLY A 190 32.78 27.08 -8.22
CA GLY A 190 33.70 27.66 -9.20
C GLY A 190 33.08 27.76 -10.60
N VAL A 191 32.48 26.68 -11.09
CA VAL A 191 31.69 26.68 -12.33
C VAL A 191 30.57 27.71 -12.19
N VAL A 192 29.70 27.61 -11.19
CA VAL A 192 28.57 28.55 -11.04
C VAL A 192 29.03 30.00 -10.84
N SER A 193 30.14 30.27 -10.14
CA SER A 193 30.65 31.63 -9.97
C SER A 193 31.28 32.21 -11.24
N GLU A 194 31.80 31.36 -12.15
CA GLU A 194 32.25 31.82 -13.46
C GLU A 194 31.08 32.20 -14.37
N TRP A 195 29.93 31.56 -14.20
CA TRP A 195 28.73 31.81 -15.00
C TRP A 195 27.79 32.85 -14.39
N ILE A 196 27.87 33.13 -13.09
CA ILE A 196 26.86 33.92 -12.37
C ILE A 196 27.55 34.93 -11.44
N ASP A 197 27.33 36.21 -11.70
CA ASP A 197 27.94 37.34 -10.99
C ASP A 197 27.22 37.63 -9.65
N LEU A 198 27.02 36.58 -8.84
CA LEU A 198 26.32 36.62 -7.56
C LEU A 198 27.22 36.27 -6.38
N PRO A 199 26.92 36.82 -5.19
CA PRO A 199 27.49 36.31 -3.94
C PRO A 199 27.22 34.80 -3.84
N GLY A 200 28.27 34.00 -3.62
CA GLY A 200 28.15 32.53 -3.68
C GLY A 200 27.12 31.92 -2.71
N TRP A 201 26.78 32.60 -1.61
CA TRP A 201 25.72 32.15 -0.70
C TRP A 201 24.32 32.27 -1.32
N LEU A 202 24.09 33.29 -2.15
CA LEU A 202 22.82 33.52 -2.84
C LEU A 202 22.65 32.52 -4.00
N ALA A 203 23.71 32.28 -4.77
CA ALA A 203 23.73 31.24 -5.79
C ALA A 203 23.46 29.85 -5.19
N ALA A 204 24.10 29.51 -4.07
CA ALA A 204 23.87 28.25 -3.35
C ALA A 204 22.41 28.12 -2.85
N ALA A 205 21.83 29.21 -2.32
CA ALA A 205 20.44 29.22 -1.90
C ALA A 205 19.48 28.98 -3.09
N LEU A 206 19.69 29.65 -4.23
CA LEU A 206 18.86 29.48 -5.42
C LEU A 206 18.96 28.06 -6.00
N LEU A 207 20.17 27.47 -6.03
CA LEU A 207 20.37 26.08 -6.43
C LEU A 207 19.68 25.10 -5.47
N ALA A 208 19.72 25.36 -4.16
CA ALA A 208 19.02 24.55 -3.17
C ALA A 208 17.50 24.59 -3.38
N VAL A 209 16.93 25.77 -3.64
CA VAL A 209 15.50 25.93 -3.93
C VAL A 209 15.13 25.25 -5.25
N LEU A 210 15.96 25.40 -6.29
CA LEU A 210 15.79 24.71 -7.58
C LEU A 210 15.77 23.18 -7.40
N PHE A 211 16.75 22.63 -6.69
CA PHE A 211 16.82 21.20 -6.40
C PHE A 211 15.59 20.70 -5.63
N ASN A 212 15.16 21.44 -4.60
CA ASN A 212 13.92 21.12 -3.88
C ASN A 212 12.70 21.16 -4.80
N GLY A 213 12.60 22.14 -5.70
CA GLY A 213 11.54 22.21 -6.72
C GLY A 213 11.51 20.97 -7.62
N ILE A 214 12.68 20.55 -8.12
CA ILE A 214 12.83 19.34 -8.95
C ILE A 214 12.46 18.07 -8.16
N TRP A 215 12.88 17.98 -6.89
CA TRP A 215 12.54 16.86 -6.01
C TRP A 215 11.02 16.72 -5.82
N TRP A 216 10.33 17.81 -5.48
CA TRP A 216 8.89 17.82 -5.31
C TRP A 216 8.14 17.58 -6.63
N LEU A 217 8.67 18.07 -7.75
CA LEU A 217 8.17 17.73 -9.09
C LEU A 217 8.23 16.21 -9.32
N GLY A 218 9.39 15.60 -9.05
CA GLY A 218 9.59 14.16 -9.18
C GLY A 218 8.64 13.33 -8.31
N ILE A 219 8.52 13.67 -7.02
CA ILE A 219 7.58 13.02 -6.10
C ILE A 219 6.15 13.19 -6.59
N GLY A 220 5.73 14.40 -6.97
CA GLY A 220 4.37 14.66 -7.44
C GLY A 220 4.02 13.85 -8.69
N LEU A 221 4.93 13.77 -9.66
CA LEU A 221 4.77 12.95 -10.86
C LEU A 221 4.72 11.46 -10.54
N ALA A 222 5.60 10.97 -9.65
CA ALA A 222 5.57 9.59 -9.19
C ALA A 222 4.23 9.25 -8.52
N LEU A 223 3.73 10.10 -7.63
CA LEU A 223 2.41 9.95 -6.99
C LEU A 223 1.26 9.94 -8.00
N ALA A 224 1.31 10.80 -9.02
CA ALA A 224 0.29 10.87 -10.06
C ALA A 224 0.31 9.67 -11.00
N ARG A 225 1.50 9.11 -11.30
CA ARG A 225 1.65 7.94 -12.17
C ARG A 225 1.37 6.63 -11.43
N LEU A 226 1.82 6.54 -10.18
CA LEU A 226 1.78 5.33 -9.36
C LEU A 226 0.68 5.38 -8.29
N THR A 227 -0.41 6.14 -8.52
CA THR A 227 -1.44 6.37 -7.50
C THR A 227 -2.00 5.06 -6.93
N ARG A 228 -2.17 4.01 -7.75
CA ARG A 228 -2.64 2.69 -7.27
C ARG A 228 -1.63 2.03 -6.33
N ALA A 229 -0.35 2.04 -6.69
CA ALA A 229 0.71 1.48 -5.85
C ALA A 229 0.87 2.29 -4.56
N PHE A 230 0.81 3.63 -4.63
CA PHE A 230 0.86 4.49 -3.47
C PHE A 230 -0.31 4.23 -2.51
N ARG A 231 -1.54 4.13 -3.04
CA ARG A 231 -2.70 3.72 -2.24
C ARG A 231 -2.50 2.36 -1.60
N ALA A 232 -1.97 1.39 -2.36
CA ALA A 232 -1.72 0.06 -1.83
C ALA A 232 -0.67 0.06 -0.71
N VAL A 233 0.41 0.84 -0.82
CA VAL A 233 1.51 0.91 0.18
C VAL A 233 1.10 1.67 1.43
N PHE A 234 0.43 2.82 1.28
CA PHE A 234 0.03 3.72 2.36
C PHE A 234 -1.42 3.52 2.82
N TRP A 235 -2.02 2.39 2.49
CA TRP A 235 -3.32 1.98 3.02
C TRP A 235 -3.20 1.74 4.54
N PRO A 236 -4.14 2.20 5.38
CA PRO A 236 -5.45 2.78 5.04
C PRO A 236 -5.49 4.31 4.85
N PHE A 237 -4.40 5.02 5.15
CA PHE A 237 -4.44 6.50 5.19
C PHE A 237 -4.50 7.16 3.81
N ALA A 238 -4.06 6.47 2.76
CA ALA A 238 -4.01 7.02 1.41
C ALA A 238 -5.23 6.69 0.54
N GLU A 239 -6.31 6.09 1.05
CA GLU A 239 -7.49 5.71 0.23
C GLU A 239 -8.08 6.88 -0.55
N ARG A 240 -8.15 8.06 0.08
CA ARG A 240 -8.68 9.29 -0.51
C ARG A 240 -7.70 9.97 -1.47
N THR A 241 -6.47 9.48 -1.60
CA THR A 241 -5.44 10.11 -2.42
C THR A 241 -5.76 9.93 -3.89
N GLN A 242 -6.09 11.01 -4.61
CA GLN A 242 -6.38 10.98 -6.04
C GLN A 242 -5.15 11.41 -6.86
N LYS A 243 -5.14 11.06 -8.16
CA LYS A 243 -4.12 11.51 -9.12
C LYS A 243 -3.95 13.04 -9.11
N ARG A 244 -5.05 13.79 -8.88
CA ARG A 244 -5.06 15.25 -8.78
C ARG A 244 -4.16 15.78 -7.66
N HIS A 245 -4.02 15.05 -6.55
CA HIS A 245 -3.14 15.47 -5.45
C HIS A 245 -1.67 15.40 -5.86
N GLY A 246 -1.26 14.32 -6.52
CA GLY A 246 0.10 14.20 -7.08
C GLY A 246 0.40 15.28 -8.11
N LEU A 247 -0.55 15.59 -9.00
CA LEU A 247 -0.40 16.67 -9.98
C LEU A 247 -0.27 18.06 -9.32
N ARG A 248 -1.00 18.33 -8.23
CA ARG A 248 -0.84 19.59 -7.48
C ARG A 248 0.56 19.71 -6.89
N ILE A 249 1.07 18.65 -6.28
CA ILE A 249 2.45 18.62 -5.75
C ILE A 249 3.46 18.84 -6.89
N ALA A 250 3.26 18.17 -8.04
CA ALA A 250 4.11 18.32 -9.20
C ALA A 250 4.12 19.76 -9.73
N LEU A 251 2.96 20.40 -9.83
CA LEU A 251 2.83 21.79 -10.28
C LEU A 251 3.53 22.77 -9.32
N VAL A 252 3.39 22.58 -8.01
CA VAL A 252 4.10 23.40 -7.01
C VAL A 252 5.62 23.23 -7.15
N GLY A 253 6.11 21.99 -7.26
CA GLY A 253 7.53 21.72 -7.50
C GLY A 253 8.05 22.35 -8.79
N ALA A 254 7.28 22.23 -9.88
CA ALA A 254 7.61 22.86 -11.17
C ALA A 254 7.66 24.39 -11.07
N ALA A 255 6.71 25.02 -10.38
CA ALA A 255 6.71 26.46 -10.17
C ALA A 255 7.94 26.94 -9.38
N ILE A 256 8.29 26.24 -8.28
CA ILE A 256 9.49 26.54 -7.48
C ILE A 256 10.76 26.40 -8.33
N ALA A 257 10.86 25.32 -9.11
CA ALA A 257 11.99 25.08 -10.00
C ALA A 257 12.10 26.15 -11.09
N ALA A 258 10.98 26.49 -11.74
CA ALA A 258 10.94 27.50 -12.80
C ALA A 258 11.34 28.88 -12.27
N LEU A 259 10.77 29.33 -11.15
CA LEU A 259 11.11 30.63 -10.56
C LEU A 259 12.59 30.73 -10.18
N SER A 260 13.12 29.68 -9.55
CA SER A 260 14.54 29.66 -9.13
C SER A 260 15.48 29.58 -10.33
N GLY A 261 15.13 28.76 -11.35
CA GLY A 261 15.88 28.66 -12.59
C GLY A 261 15.87 29.96 -13.40
N SER A 262 14.72 30.63 -13.49
CA SER A 262 14.61 31.95 -14.14
C SER A 262 15.42 33.02 -13.40
N ALA A 263 15.41 33.02 -12.06
CA ALA A 263 16.24 33.93 -11.28
C ALA A 263 17.74 33.72 -11.55
N LEU A 264 18.19 32.46 -11.57
CA LEU A 264 19.57 32.12 -11.94
C LEU A 264 19.91 32.57 -13.36
N ALA A 265 19.02 32.36 -14.33
CA ALA A 265 19.25 32.69 -15.73
C ALA A 265 19.25 34.21 -16.02
N LEU A 266 18.53 35.02 -15.23
CA LEU A 266 18.56 36.48 -15.35
C LEU A 266 19.82 37.11 -14.72
N MET A 267 20.50 36.36 -13.85
CA MET A 267 21.71 36.79 -13.13
C MET A 267 23.00 36.21 -13.73
N ALA A 268 22.87 35.36 -14.76
CA ALA A 268 23.93 34.83 -15.59
C ALA A 268 24.08 35.68 -16.87
#